data_AF-A0A2D5TXH6-F1
#
_entry.id   AF-A0A2D5TXH6-F1
#
_cell.length_a   1.000
_cell.length_b   1.000
_cell.length_c   1.000
_cell.angle_alpha   90.00
_cell.angle_beta   90.00
_cell.angle_gamma   90.00
#
_symmetry.space_group_name_H-M   'P 1'
#
loop_
_entity.id
_entity.type
_entity.pdbx_description
1 polymer ?
#
loop_
_entity_poly.entity_id
_entity_poly.type
_entity_poly.pdbx_seq_one_letter_code
_entity_poly.pdbx_strand_id
1 'polypeptide(L)' 'IWKLTPEKGGLRARTMKRYLTLETLPMRPKWRKLIDTVNFVAEKTSSSRASNKLLRQKKHFEQNLIRLRLLHPFNHP' A
#
# COMPACT_ATOMS: atom_id res chain seq x y z
N ILE A 1 1.41 9.50 4.32
CA ILE A 1 1.90 8.21 3.75
C ILE A 1 2.77 8.45 2.52
N TRP A 2 2.23 8.90 1.38
CA TRP A 2 2.99 9.20 0.16
C TRP A 2 3.46 10.66 0.13
N LYS A 3 4.63 10.92 -0.48
CA LYS A 3 5.11 12.29 -0.72
C LYS A 3 4.47 12.81 -2.02
N LEU A 4 4.12 14.09 -2.03
CA LEU A 4 3.75 14.80 -3.24
C LEU A 4 5.01 15.31 -3.95
N THR A 5 4.99 15.30 -5.27
CA THR A 5 6.09 15.75 -6.13
C THR A 5 5.56 16.84 -7.07
N PRO A 6 6.26 17.97 -7.24
CA PRO A 6 5.93 18.95 -8.26
C PRO A 6 6.06 18.35 -9.66
N GLU A 7 5.04 18.49 -10.49
CA GLU A 7 5.04 18.11 -11.90
C GLU A 7 4.33 19.20 -12.73
N LYS A 8 4.45 19.13 -14.06
CA LYS A 8 3.69 20.02 -14.95
C LYS A 8 2.18 19.84 -14.67
N GLY A 9 1.52 20.92 -14.27
CA GLY A 9 0.10 20.91 -13.90
C GLY A 9 -0.21 20.53 -12.44
N GLY A 10 0.77 20.62 -11.53
CA GLY A 10 0.53 20.61 -10.08
C GLY A 10 1.25 19.51 -9.29
N LEU A 11 0.85 19.36 -8.03
CA LEU A 11 1.42 18.37 -7.11
C LEU A 11 0.82 16.98 -7.37
N ARG A 12 1.68 15.96 -7.50
CA ARG A 12 1.27 14.59 -7.81
C ARG A 12 1.92 13.57 -6.89
N ALA A 13 1.18 12.54 -6.51
CA ALA A 13 1.70 11.39 -5.75
C ALA A 13 2.39 10.38 -6.69
N ARG A 14 3.43 10.81 -7.44
CA ARG A 14 4.07 10.03 -8.51
C ARG A 14 4.47 8.62 -8.08
N THR A 15 5.06 8.49 -6.90
CA THR A 15 5.50 7.19 -6.36
C THR A 15 4.31 6.28 -6.04
N MET A 16 3.19 6.82 -5.57
CA MET A 16 1.99 6.02 -5.30
C MET A 16 1.39 5.48 -6.60
N LYS A 17 1.33 6.32 -7.65
CA LYS A 17 0.76 5.94 -8.96
C LYS A 17 1.45 4.72 -9.57
N ARG A 18 2.75 4.54 -9.30
CA ARG A 18 3.53 3.37 -9.73
C ARG A 18 3.02 2.04 -9.16
N TYR A 19 2.23 2.04 -8.10
CA TYR A 19 1.66 0.81 -7.52
C TYR A 19 0.29 0.45 -8.12
N LEU A 20 -0.21 1.24 -9.09
CA LEU A 20 -1.52 1.02 -9.68
C LEU A 20 -1.50 0.08 -10.89
N THR A 21 -0.33 -0.17 -11.49
CA THR A 21 -0.16 -1.11 -12.60
C THR A 21 1.09 -1.95 -12.40
N LEU A 22 1.09 -3.18 -12.95
CA LEU A 22 2.26 -4.06 -12.87
C LEU A 22 3.46 -3.51 -13.65
N GLU A 23 3.21 -2.90 -14.80
CA GLU A 23 4.25 -2.29 -15.65
C GLU A 23 5.03 -1.18 -14.94
N THR A 24 4.37 -0.46 -14.03
CA THR A 24 4.99 0.68 -13.33
C THR A 24 5.47 0.34 -11.92
N LEU A 25 5.22 -0.89 -11.47
CA LEU A 25 5.59 -1.35 -10.13
C LEU A 25 7.10 -1.23 -9.93
N PRO A 26 7.56 -0.61 -8.82
CA PRO A 26 9.00 -0.49 -8.57
C PRO A 26 9.69 -1.85 -8.47
N MET A 27 10.94 -1.98 -8.96
CA MET A 27 11.72 -3.22 -8.79
C MET A 27 11.94 -3.62 -7.32
N ARG A 28 11.96 -2.64 -6.41
CA ARG A 28 12.02 -2.85 -4.95
C ARG A 28 10.82 -2.18 -4.29
N PRO A 29 9.64 -2.82 -4.29
CA PRO A 29 8.44 -2.23 -3.72
C PRO A 29 8.57 -2.01 -2.21
N LYS A 30 8.05 -0.88 -1.74
CA LYS A 30 7.95 -0.55 -0.32
C LYS A 30 6.64 -1.09 0.23
N TRP A 31 6.59 -2.40 0.44
CA TRP A 31 5.36 -3.10 0.82
C TRP A 31 4.68 -2.56 2.08
N ARG A 32 5.48 -2.19 3.10
CA ARG A 32 4.95 -1.56 4.32
C ARG A 32 4.13 -0.31 4.03
N LYS A 33 4.58 0.51 3.08
CA LYS A 33 3.90 1.76 2.69
C LYS A 33 2.56 1.49 1.99
N LEU A 34 2.47 0.41 1.22
CA LEU A 34 1.23 -0.05 0.62
C LEU A 34 0.25 -0.54 1.71
N ILE A 35 0.73 -1.35 2.64
CA ILE A 35 -0.01 -1.82 3.82
C ILE A 35 -0.57 -0.65 4.64
N ASP A 36 0.27 0.36 4.94
CA ASP A 36 -0.15 1.55 5.69
C ASP A 36 -1.24 2.34 4.94
N THR A 37 -1.16 2.39 3.61
CA THR A 37 -2.20 3.01 2.76
C THR A 37 -3.53 2.28 2.91
N VAL A 38 -3.49 0.95 2.88
CA VAL A 38 -4.70 0.14 3.04
C VAL A 38 -5.32 0.32 4.43
N ASN A 39 -4.50 0.32 5.48
CA ASN A 39 -4.97 0.58 6.85
C ASN A 39 -5.65 1.94 6.95
N PHE A 40 -5.02 3.00 6.42
CA PHE A 40 -5.60 4.34 6.42
C PHE A 40 -6.94 4.41 5.68
N VAL A 41 -7.04 3.81 4.50
CA VAL A 41 -8.31 3.80 3.74
C VAL A 41 -9.38 3.01 4.48
N ALA A 42 -9.05 1.87 5.06
CA ALA A 42 -9.99 1.06 5.82
C ALA A 42 -10.53 1.81 7.06
N GLU A 43 -9.66 2.55 7.76
CA GLU A 43 -10.02 3.39 8.91
C GLU A 43 -10.98 4.52 8.50
N LYS A 44 -10.77 5.15 7.33
CA LYS A 44 -11.57 6.29 6.88
C LYS A 44 -12.89 5.94 6.18
N THR A 45 -13.09 4.68 5.80
CA THR A 45 -14.27 4.27 5.01
C THR A 45 -15.39 3.62 5.84
N SER A 46 -15.28 3.66 7.17
CA SER A 46 -16.20 3.02 8.13
C SER A 46 -16.40 1.51 7.83
N SER A 47 -17.13 0.77 8.67
CA SER A 47 -17.34 -0.70 8.55
C SER A 47 -18.20 -1.12 7.35
N SER A 48 -17.94 -0.57 6.17
CA SER A 48 -18.56 -0.95 4.91
C SER A 48 -18.11 -2.34 4.47
N ARG A 49 -18.96 -3.00 3.67
CA ARG A 49 -18.60 -4.26 3.00
C ARG A 49 -17.30 -4.15 2.21
N ALA A 50 -17.03 -2.98 1.62
CA ALA A 50 -15.80 -2.69 0.88
C ALA A 50 -14.57 -2.66 1.80
N SER A 51 -14.64 -1.96 2.94
CA SER A 51 -13.54 -1.90 3.93
C SER A 51 -13.21 -3.30 4.48
N ASN A 52 -14.23 -4.10 4.81
CA ASN A 52 -14.05 -5.48 5.27
C ASN A 52 -13.39 -6.37 4.20
N LYS A 53 -13.79 -6.24 2.92
CA LYS A 53 -13.16 -6.96 1.81
C LYS A 53 -11.69 -6.56 1.66
N LEU A 54 -11.41 -5.26 1.73
CA LEU A 54 -10.06 -4.72 1.61
C LEU A 54 -9.13 -5.22 2.72
N LEU A 55 -9.59 -5.25 3.98
CA LEU A 55 -8.83 -5.78 5.12
C LEU A 55 -8.52 -7.27 4.98
N ARG A 56 -9.46 -8.07 4.44
CA ARG A 56 -9.19 -9.49 4.15
C ARG A 56 -8.11 -9.67 3.08
N GLN A 57 -8.18 -8.89 2.00
CA GLN A 57 -7.15 -8.92 0.94
C GLN A 57 -5.79 -8.50 1.48
N LYS A 58 -5.75 -7.46 2.32
CA LYS A 58 -4.54 -7.00 3.00
C LYS A 58 -3.91 -8.12 3.84
N LYS A 59 -4.69 -8.81 4.67
CA LYS A 59 -4.20 -9.91 5.51
C LYS A 59 -3.56 -11.03 4.68
N HIS A 60 -4.22 -11.43 3.59
CA HIS A 60 -3.67 -12.45 2.69
C HIS A 60 -2.37 -11.98 2.01
N PHE A 61 -2.34 -10.71 1.60
CA PHE A 61 -1.15 -10.10 1.03
C PHE A 61 0.04 -10.07 2.02
N GLU A 62 -0.20 -9.65 3.26
CA GLU A 62 0.82 -9.66 4.33
C GLU A 62 1.39 -11.07 4.57
N GLN A 63 0.54 -12.09 4.62
CA GLN A 63 0.95 -13.48 4.76
C GLN A 63 1.85 -13.93 3.59
N ASN A 64 1.49 -13.56 2.36
CA ASN A 64 2.31 -13.87 1.18
C ASN A 64 3.68 -13.19 1.23
N LEU A 65 3.73 -11.93 1.67
CA LEU A 65 5.00 -11.21 1.81
C LEU A 65 5.91 -11.83 2.86
N ILE A 66 5.36 -12.25 4.01
CA ILE A 66 6.13 -12.94 5.06
C ILE A 66 6.64 -14.27 4.52
N ARG A 67 5.79 -15.06 3.85
CA ARG A 67 6.17 -16.34 3.23
C ARG A 67 7.32 -16.19 2.24
N LEU A 68 7.31 -15.12 1.45
CA LEU A 68 8.34 -14.80 0.46
C LEU A 68 9.56 -14.08 1.06
N ARG A 69 9.59 -13.85 2.39
CA ARG A 69 10.63 -13.07 3.09
C ARG A 69 10.80 -11.64 2.55
N LEU A 70 9.73 -11.08 1.98
CA LEU A 70 9.67 -9.71 1.46
C LEU A 70 9.18 -8.70 2.52
N LEU A 71 8.71 -9.20 3.66
CA LEU A 71 8.33 -8.40 4.82
C LEU A 71 8.70 -9.17 6.10
N HIS A 72 9.48 -8.54 6.99
CA HIS A 72 9.76 -9.13 8.30
C HIS A 72 8.56 -8.92 9.24
N PRO A 73 8.13 -9.96 9.98
CA PRO A 73 6.98 -9.88 10.87
C PRO A 73 7.15 -8.93 12.06
N PHE A 74 8.37 -8.47 12.36
CA PHE A 74 8.70 -7.73 13.59
C PHE A 74 9.33 -6.34 13.38
N ASN A 75 9.12 -5.66 12.25
CA ASN A 75 9.48 -4.24 12.18
C ASN A 75 8.35 -3.39 12.79
N HIS A 76 8.33 -3.33 14.13
CA HIS A 76 7.86 -2.15 14.84
C HIS A 76 9.02 -1.14 14.88
N PRO A 77 8.79 0.15 14.61
CA PRO A 77 9.73 1.18 15.04
C PRO A 77 9.85 1.19 16.57
#